data_AF-A0A955XN68-F1
#
_entry.id   AF-A0A955XN68-F1
#
_cell.length_a   1.000
_cell.length_b   1.000
_cell.length_c   1.000
_cell.angle_alpha   90.00
_cell.angle_beta   90.00
_cell.angle_gamma   90.00
#
_symmetry.space_group_name_H-M   'P 1'
#
loop_
_entity.id
_entity.type
_entity.pdbx_description
1 polymer ?
#
loop_
_entity_poly.entity_id
_entity_poly.type
_entity_poly.pdbx_seq_one_letter_code
_entity_poly.pdbx_strand_id
1 'polypeptide(L)' 'LDLEAAIESFERGIIAQALERTGGRKKEAARLLGISFRSLRYRLDKLNMKDDE' A
#
# COMPACT_ATOMS: atom_id res chain seq x y z
N LEU A 1 -10.25 4.14 21.65
CA LEU A 1 -10.36 4.18 20.17
C LEU A 1 -9.08 4.81 19.66
N ASP A 2 -8.40 4.18 18.70
CA ASP A 2 -7.13 4.66 18.14
C ASP A 2 -7.34 4.99 16.66
N LEU A 3 -7.17 6.27 16.33
CA LEU A 3 -7.38 6.77 14.96
C LEU A 3 -6.27 6.34 14.02
N GLU A 4 -5.01 6.31 14.49
CA GLU A 4 -3.87 5.98 13.65
C GLU A 4 -3.96 4.51 13.23
N ALA A 5 -4.27 3.62 14.17
CA ALA A 5 -4.47 2.19 13.89
C ALA A 5 -5.61 1.94 12.87
N ALA A 6 -6.70 2.70 12.94
CA ALA A 6 -7.81 2.59 12.00
C ALA A 6 -7.42 3.04 10.59
N ILE A 7 -6.68 4.13 10.47
CA ILE A 7 -6.16 4.63 9.19
C ILE A 7 -5.19 3.62 8.57
N GLU A 8 -4.26 3.08 9.36
CA GLU A 8 -3.30 2.08 8.88
C GLU A 8 -3.97 0.79 8.39
N SER A 9 -5.01 0.33 9.10
CA SER A 9 -5.79 -0.84 8.68
C SER A 9 -6.51 -0.60 7.35
N PHE A 10 -7.17 0.55 7.19
CA PHE A 10 -7.82 0.93 5.95
C PHE A 10 -6.82 1.06 4.80
N GLU A 11 -5.70 1.72 5.05
CA GLU A 11 -4.64 1.93 4.07
C GLU A 11 -4.05 0.60 3.59
N ARG A 12 -3.75 -0.33 4.52
CA ARG A 12 -3.28 -1.68 4.19
C ARG A 12 -4.26 -2.40 3.26
N GLY A 13 -5.55 -2.32 3.55
CA GLY A 13 -6.59 -2.95 2.73
C GLY A 13 -6.65 -2.40 1.30
N ILE A 14 -6.54 -1.09 1.15
CA ILE A 14 -6.56 -0.43 -0.17
C ILE A 14 -5.28 -0.75 -0.98
N ILE A 15 -4.11 -0.73 -0.33
CA ILE A 15 -2.84 -1.07 -0.98
C ILE A 15 -2.83 -2.54 -1.41
N ALA A 16 -3.29 -3.46 -0.56
CA ALA A 16 -3.36 -4.89 -0.88
C ALA A 16 -4.25 -5.14 -2.11
N GLN A 17 -5.44 -4.53 -2.15
CA GLN A 17 -6.33 -4.63 -3.31
C GLN A 17 -5.70 -4.08 -4.60
N ALA A 18 -4.94 -2.98 -4.51
CA ALA A 18 -4.26 -2.42 -5.67
C ALA A 18 -3.13 -3.34 -6.17
N LEU A 19 -2.39 -3.98 -5.26
CA LEU A 19 -1.38 -4.96 -5.61
C LEU A 19 -2.01 -6.20 -6.25
N GLU A 20 -3.08 -6.75 -5.67
CA GLU A 20 -3.81 -7.89 -6.22
C GLU A 20 -4.30 -7.61 -7.65
N ARG A 21 -4.97 -6.46 -7.86
CA ARG A 21 -5.48 -6.04 -9.19
C ARG A 21 -4.40 -5.84 -10.23
N THR A 22 -3.16 -5.61 -9.80
CA THR A 22 -2.01 -5.38 -10.70
C THR A 22 -1.05 -6.57 -10.76
N GLY A 23 -1.39 -7.69 -10.11
CA GLY A 23 -0.54 -8.88 -10.04
C GLY A 23 0.80 -8.60 -9.35
N GLY A 24 0.80 -7.83 -8.27
CA GLY A 24 1.99 -7.46 -7.49
C GLY A 24 2.85 -6.35 -8.11
N ARG A 25 2.45 -5.77 -9.26
CA ARG A 25 3.23 -4.74 -9.95
C ARG A 25 3.14 -3.40 -9.22
N LYS A 26 4.05 -3.17 -8.25
CA LYS A 26 4.08 -1.98 -7.37
C LYS A 26 4.00 -0.64 -8.12
N LYS A 27 4.65 -0.49 -9.30
CA LYS A 27 4.55 0.75 -10.10
C LYS A 27 3.13 1.00 -10.62
N GLU A 28 2.43 -0.06 -11.02
CA GLU A 28 1.05 0.06 -11.50
C GLU A 28 0.04 0.16 -10.36
N ALA A 29 0.30 -0.47 -9.22
CA ALA A 29 -0.48 -0.26 -8.00
C ALA A 29 -0.42 1.21 -7.58
N ALA A 30 0.76 1.84 -7.60
CA ALA A 30 0.90 3.28 -7.29
C ALA A 30 0.06 4.14 -8.25
N ARG A 31 0.10 3.82 -9.56
CA ARG A 31 -0.71 4.49 -10.58
C ARG A 31 -2.22 4.30 -10.33
N LEU A 32 -2.65 3.10 -9.98
CA LEU A 32 -4.04 2.77 -9.65
C LEU A 32 -4.52 3.52 -8.39
N LEU A 33 -3.64 3.69 -7.41
CA LEU A 33 -3.90 4.42 -6.17
C LEU A 33 -3.82 5.94 -6.32
N GLY A 34 -3.41 6.46 -7.49
CA GLY A 34 -3.28 7.90 -7.72
C GLY A 34 -2.13 8.56 -6.94
N ILE A 35 -1.12 7.78 -6.52
CA ILE A 35 0.03 8.29 -5.77
C ILE A 35 1.33 8.05 -6.53
N SER A 36 2.39 8.78 -6.14
CA SER A 36 3.72 8.51 -6.69
C SER A 36 4.23 7.14 -6.24
N PHE A 37 5.06 6.50 -7.08
CA PHE A 37 5.71 5.24 -6.72
C PHE A 37 6.56 5.35 -5.45
N ARG A 38 7.16 6.53 -5.19
CA ARG A 38 7.89 6.82 -3.95
C ARG A 38 6.97 6.82 -2.73
N SER A 39 5.78 7.41 -2.84
CA SER A 39 4.79 7.41 -1.77
C SER A 39 4.34 5.98 -1.46
N LEU A 40 4.04 5.17 -2.48
CA LEU A 40 3.69 3.77 -2.26
C LEU A 40 4.80 3.01 -1.51
N ARG A 41 6.07 3.20 -1.89
CA ARG A 41 7.19 2.53 -1.22
C ARG A 41 7.30 2.90 0.25
N TYR A 42 7.12 4.17 0.59
CA TYR A 42 7.11 4.62 1.98
C TYR A 42 5.94 4.01 2.76
N ARG A 43 4.75 3.94 2.15
CA ARG A 43 3.57 3.32 2.78
C ARG A 43 3.77 1.82 3.01
N LEU A 44 4.32 1.10 2.03
CA LEU A 44 4.65 -0.32 2.18
C LEU A 44 5.66 -0.57 3.30
N ASP A 45 6.65 0.32 3.46
CA ASP A 45 7.62 0.25 4.55
C ASP A 45 6.97 0.54 5.90
N LYS A 46 6.24 1.66 6.02
CA LYS A 46 5.50 2.05 7.24
C LYS A 46 4.57 0.92 7.71
N LEU A 47 3.88 0.28 6.77
CA LEU A 47 2.91 -0.77 7.06
C LEU A 47 3.55 -2.17 7.18
N ASN A 48 4.87 -2.32 7.12
CA ASN A 48 5.53 -3.64 7.10
C ASN A 48 4.89 -4.59 6.05
N MET A 49 4.59 -4.05 4.87
CA MET A 49 4.05 -4.77 3.70
C MET A 49 5.16 -5.00 2.65
N LYS A 50 6.43 -4.96 3.08
CA LYS A 50 7.52 -5.42 2.23
C LYS A 50 7.43 -6.93 2.15
N ASP A 51 7.26 -7.46 0.95
CA ASP A 51 7.61 -8.84 0.67
C ASP A 51 9.13 -8.94 0.89
N ASP A 52 9.53 -9.62 1.97
CA ASP A 52 10.87 -10.15 2.10
C ASP A 52 10.94 -11.38 1.17
N GLU A 53 11.20 -11.14 -0.12
CA GLU A 53 11.84 -12.02 -1.14
C GLU A 53 11.62 -11.51 -2.57
#